data_AF-A0A960T550-F1
#
_entry.id   AF-A0A960T550-F1
#
_cell.length_a   1.000
_cell.length_b   1.000
_cell.length_c   1.000
_cell.angle_alpha   90.00
_cell.angle_beta   90.00
_cell.angle_gamma   90.00
#
_symmetry.space_group_name_H-M   'P 1'
#
loop_
_entity.id
_entity.type
_entity.pdbx_description
1 polymer ?
#
loop_
_entity_poly.entity_id
_entity_poly.type
_entity_poly.pdbx_seq_one_letter_code
_entity_poly.pdbx_strand_id
1 'polypeptide(L)'
;SEIERLQRDGLSEEEWQEVKRLLRDNDALWAKENCFWMAMIANYSKWGWSLNGLTQRQAKLEKIRKEEVQELLKQLIQTTRHTAVTVANKQLMG
;
A
#
# COMPACT_ATOMS: atom_id res chain seq x y z
N SER A 1 -5.53 -16.10 8.88
CA SER A 1 -4.36 -15.28 8.54
C SER A 1 -4.65 -13.82 8.86
N GLU A 2 -3.64 -12.94 8.94
CA GLU A 2 -3.88 -11.50 9.18
C GLU A 2 -4.74 -10.86 8.08
N ILE A 3 -4.60 -11.33 6.84
CA ILE A 3 -5.45 -10.91 5.72
C ILE A 3 -6.93 -11.23 5.98
N GLU A 4 -7.25 -12.42 6.51
CA GLU A 4 -8.63 -12.79 6.82
C GLU A 4 -9.22 -11.93 7.96
N ARG A 5 -8.41 -11.55 8.96
CA ARG A 5 -8.83 -10.59 10.00
C ARG A 5 -9.15 -9.24 9.36
N LEU A 6 -8.24 -8.70 8.55
CA LEU A 6 -8.43 -7.42 7.88
C LEU A 6 -9.63 -7.43 6.92
N GLN A 7 -9.91 -8.55 6.25
CA GLN A 7 -11.10 -8.70 5.44
C GLN A 7 -12.37 -8.70 6.30
N ARG A 8 -12.39 -9.42 7.43
CA ARG A 8 -13.58 -9.53 8.29
C ARG A 8 -13.83 -8.27 9.12
N ASP A 9 -12.81 -7.81 9.83
CA ASP A 9 -12.91 -6.81 10.90
C ASP A 9 -12.42 -5.43 10.45
N GLY A 10 -11.65 -5.35 9.35
CA GLY A 10 -10.99 -4.12 8.93
C GLY A 10 -9.82 -3.73 9.85
N LEU A 11 -9.29 -2.53 9.61
CA LEU A 11 -8.33 -1.90 10.52
C LEU A 11 -9.06 -1.38 11.75
N SER A 12 -8.43 -1.49 12.93
CA SER A 12 -8.85 -0.72 14.09
C SER A 12 -8.65 0.79 13.81
N GLU A 13 -9.26 1.65 14.63
CA GLU A 13 -9.04 3.08 14.47
C GLU A 13 -7.58 3.48 14.73
N GLU A 14 -6.94 2.85 15.71
CA GLU A 14 -5.53 3.07 16.02
C GLU A 14 -4.62 2.64 14.86
N GLU A 15 -4.85 1.45 14.30
CA GLU A 15 -4.14 0.97 13.12
C GLU A 15 -4.33 1.90 11.91
N TRP A 16 -5.55 2.39 11.71
CA TRP A 16 -5.87 3.32 10.63
C TRP A 16 -5.13 4.65 10.75
N GLN A 17 -5.15 5.26 11.94
CA GLN A 17 -4.43 6.52 12.18
C GLN A 17 -2.92 6.34 12.04
N GLU A 18 -2.38 5.21 12.50
CA GLU A 18 -0.95 4.91 12.37
C GLU A 18 -0.55 4.72 10.90
N VAL A 19 -1.34 3.99 10.11
CA VAL A 19 -1.11 3.86 8.66
C VAL A 19 -1.14 5.23 7.98
N LYS A 20 -2.12 6.09 8.29
CA LYS A 20 -2.17 7.44 7.71
C LYS A 20 -0.95 8.28 8.11
N ARG A 21 -0.51 8.20 9.36
CA ARG A 21 0.69 8.91 9.84
C ARG A 21 1.94 8.43 9.08
N LEU A 22 2.15 7.13 8.99
CA LEU A 22 3.29 6.54 8.28
C LEU A 22 3.29 6.92 6.79
N LEU A 23 2.13 6.93 6.13
CA LEU A 23 2.03 7.34 4.73
C LEU A 23 2.35 8.84 4.54
N ARG A 24 1.92 9.71 5.46
CA ARG A 24 2.28 11.14 5.43
C ARG A 24 3.79 11.34 5.63
N ASP A 25 4.38 10.66 6.60
CA ASP A 25 5.79 10.79 6.92
C ASP A 25 6.67 10.30 5.76
N ASN A 26 6.30 9.16 5.16
CA ASN A 26 6.95 8.63 3.98
C ASN A 26 6.83 9.59 2.79
N ASP A 27 5.64 10.13 2.54
CA ASP A 27 5.42 11.10 1.45
C ASP A 27 6.24 12.38 1.64
N ALA A 28 6.34 12.88 2.89
CA ALA A 28 7.14 14.05 3.23
C ALA A 28 8.65 13.81 3.09
N LEU A 29 9.11 12.59 3.35
CA LEU A 29 10.50 12.17 3.13
C LEU A 29 10.83 12.18 1.63
N TRP A 30 10.05 11.43 0.84
CA TRP A 30 10.31 11.26 -0.59
C TRP A 30 10.10 12.53 -1.41
N ALA A 31 9.21 13.43 -1.00
CA ALA A 31 8.96 14.69 -1.70
C ALA A 31 10.21 15.59 -1.82
N LYS A 32 11.23 15.37 -1.00
CA LYS A 32 12.50 16.12 -1.02
C LYS A 32 13.50 15.57 -2.04
N GLU A 33 13.27 14.39 -2.58
CA GLU A 33 14.23 13.68 -3.42
C GLU A 33 13.92 13.87 -4.91
N ASN A 34 14.87 14.42 -5.67
CA ASN A 34 14.71 14.61 -7.12
C ASN A 34 14.51 13.27 -7.85
N CYS A 35 15.20 12.21 -7.41
CA CYS A 35 15.09 10.88 -8.01
C CYS A 35 13.66 10.31 -7.89
N PHE A 36 12.97 10.60 -6.78
CA PHE A 36 11.59 10.20 -6.57
C PHE A 36 10.67 10.86 -7.61
N TRP A 37 10.80 12.17 -7.83
CA TRP A 37 9.97 12.88 -8.81
C TRP A 37 10.22 12.42 -10.24
N MET A 38 11.48 12.18 -10.63
CA MET A 38 11.79 11.62 -11.94
C MET A 38 11.17 10.24 -12.15
N ALA A 39 11.26 9.37 -11.13
CA ALA A 39 10.65 8.04 -11.19
C ALA A 39 9.11 8.12 -11.30
N MET A 40 8.49 9.02 -10.55
CA MET A 40 7.04 9.24 -10.59
C MET A 40 6.57 9.74 -11.96
N ILE A 41 7.27 10.73 -12.56
CA ILE A 41 6.96 11.24 -13.91
C ILE A 41 7.11 10.12 -14.95
N ALA A 42 8.21 9.36 -14.89
CA ALA A 42 8.47 8.26 -15.81
C ALA A 42 7.37 7.18 -15.71
N ASN A 43 6.96 6.81 -14.49
CA ASN A 43 5.88 5.85 -14.27
C ASN A 43 4.55 6.36 -14.82
N TYR A 44 4.18 7.60 -14.52
CA TYR A 44 2.93 8.19 -15.01
C TYR A 44 2.88 8.22 -16.54
N SER A 45 3.97 8.65 -17.17
CA SER A 45 4.10 8.63 -18.63
C SER A 45 3.96 7.21 -19.19
N LYS A 46 4.69 6.25 -18.62
CA LYS A 46 4.68 4.84 -19.05
C LYS A 46 3.28 4.22 -18.99
N TRP A 47 2.51 4.54 -17.95
CA TRP A 47 1.17 3.99 -17.75
C TRP A 47 0.04 4.84 -18.36
N GLY A 48 0.38 5.93 -19.07
CA GLY A 48 -0.61 6.83 -19.67
C GLY A 48 -1.44 7.63 -18.65
N TRP A 49 -0.94 7.79 -17.43
CA TRP A 49 -1.61 8.52 -16.36
C TRP A 49 -1.34 10.03 -16.45
N SER A 50 -2.34 10.83 -16.12
CA SER A 50 -2.21 12.29 -16.08
C SER A 50 -1.25 12.73 -14.99
N LEU A 51 -0.21 13.51 -15.35
CA LEU A 51 0.74 14.09 -14.40
C LEU A 51 0.07 15.03 -13.37
N ASN A 52 -1.12 15.57 -13.66
CA ASN A 52 -1.93 16.31 -12.69
C ASN A 52 -2.30 15.44 -11.46
N GLY A 53 -2.25 14.11 -11.58
CA GLY A 53 -2.43 13.22 -10.45
C GLY A 53 -1.32 13.34 -9.39
N LEU A 54 -0.12 13.79 -9.77
CA LEU A 54 1.01 13.95 -8.85
C LEU A 54 0.76 15.08 -7.85
N THR A 55 0.19 16.21 -8.30
CA THR A 55 -0.11 17.36 -7.43
C THR A 55 -1.27 17.09 -6.48
N GLN A 56 -2.13 16.12 -6.82
CA GLN A 56 -3.29 15.74 -6.03
C GLN A 56 -3.03 14.56 -5.09
N ARG A 57 -1.83 13.95 -5.11
CA ARG A 57 -1.53 12.70 -4.40
C ARG A 57 -1.88 12.78 -2.92
N GLN A 58 -1.41 13.81 -2.22
CA GLN A 58 -1.67 13.99 -0.79
C GLN A 58 -3.16 14.17 -0.51
N ALA A 59 -3.84 15.01 -1.29
CA ALA A 59 -5.27 15.25 -1.14
C ALA A 59 -6.10 13.98 -1.40
N LYS A 60 -5.65 13.10 -2.31
CA LYS A 60 -6.28 11.80 -2.55
C LYS A 60 -6.07 10.85 -1.37
N LEU A 61 -4.85 10.78 -0.82
CA LEU A 61 -4.55 9.96 0.36
C LEU A 61 -5.47 10.32 1.54
N GLU A 62 -5.71 11.60 1.77
CA GLU A 62 -6.57 12.05 2.87
C GLU A 62 -8.04 11.65 2.72
N LYS A 63 -8.50 11.44 1.49
CA LYS A 63 -9.89 11.08 1.15
C LYS A 63 -10.17 9.58 1.23
N ILE A 64 -9.13 8.73 1.27
CA ILE A 64 -9.31 7.28 1.39
C ILE A 64 -10.02 6.99 2.70
N ARG A 65 -11.07 6.18 2.64
CA ARG A 65 -11.80 5.71 3.82
C ARG A 65 -11.37 4.31 4.22
N LYS A 66 -11.39 4.04 5.53
CA LYS A 66 -11.01 2.75 6.11
C LYS A 66 -11.85 1.60 5.52
N GLU A 67 -13.13 1.86 5.31
CA GLU A 67 -14.11 0.92 4.78
C GLU A 67 -13.83 0.60 3.30
N GLU A 68 -13.34 1.58 2.52
CA GLU A 68 -12.96 1.37 1.12
C GLU A 68 -11.75 0.44 1.03
N VAL A 69 -10.78 0.59 1.93
CA VAL A 69 -9.62 -0.31 2.00
C VAL A 69 -10.05 -1.73 2.34
N GLN A 70 -10.94 -1.89 3.33
CA GLN A 70 -11.48 -3.20 3.69
C GLN A 70 -12.22 -3.85 2.52
N GLU A 71 -13.05 -3.09 1.81
CA GLU A 71 -13.80 -3.60 0.66
C GLU A 71 -12.87 -4.03 -0.49
N LEU A 72 -11.84 -3.23 -0.79
CA LEU A 72 -10.83 -3.59 -1.77
C LEU A 72 -10.07 -4.87 -1.38
N LEU A 73 -9.76 -5.07 -0.10
CA LEU A 73 -9.12 -6.30 0.37
C LEU A 73 -10.01 -7.53 0.14
N LYS A 74 -11.32 -7.41 0.35
CA LYS A 74 -12.28 -8.51 0.07
C LYS A 74 -12.38 -8.81 -1.43
N GLN A 75 -12.36 -7.79 -2.27
CA GLN A 75 -12.53 -7.93 -3.71
C GLN A 75 -11.27 -8.47 -4.42
N LEU A 76 -10.09 -7.98 -4.01
CA LEU A 76 -8.85 -8.20 -4.75
C LEU A 76 -8.03 -9.40 -4.24
N ILE A 77 -8.20 -9.79 -2.97
CA ILE A 77 -7.38 -10.84 -2.37
C ILE A 77 -8.23 -12.06 -2.04
N GLN A 78 -8.00 -13.15 -2.77
CA GLN A 78 -8.64 -14.44 -2.49
C GLN A 78 -7.72 -15.32 -1.65
N THR A 79 -8.00 -15.45 -0.35
CA THR A 79 -7.20 -16.29 0.54
C THR A 79 -7.34 -17.78 0.24
N THR A 80 -8.37 -18.18 -0.52
CA THR A 80 -8.58 -19.56 -0.99
C THR A 80 -7.73 -19.94 -2.21
N ARG A 81 -7.11 -18.97 -2.91
CA ARG A 81 -6.29 -19.20 -4.10
C ARG A 81 -4.90 -18.60 -3.92
N HIS A 82 -4.09 -19.25 -3.10
CA HIS A 82 -2.71 -18.82 -2.84
C HIS A 82 -1.71 -19.96 -3.07
N THR A 83 -0.48 -19.59 -3.40
CA THR A 83 0.66 -20.52 -3.40
C THR A 83 1.48 -20.24 -2.15
N ALA A 84 1.47 -21.17 -1.20
CA ALA A 84 2.36 -21.11 -0.04
C ALA A 84 3.78 -21.53 -0.48
N VAL A 85 4.75 -20.63 -0.32
CA VAL A 85 6.16 -20.91 -0.60
C VAL A 85 6.90 -20.94 0.73
N THR A 86 7.50 -22.10 1.04
CA THR A 86 8.35 -22.27 2.22
C THR A 86 9.80 -22.33 1.77
N VAL A 87 10.64 -21.47 2.33
CA VAL A 87 12.10 -21.50 2.11
C VAL A 87 12.75 -22.13 3.34
N ALA A 88 13.22 -23.37 3.21
CA ALA A 88 13.98 -24.03 4.27
C ALA A 88 15.47 -23.64 4.16
N ASN A 89 16.05 -23.18 5.26
CA ASN A 89 17.47 -22.86 5.32
C ASN A 89 18.28 -24.16 5.53
N LYS A 90 19.17 -24.47 4.58
CA LYS A 90 19.92 -25.73 4.52
C LYS A 90 20.97 -25.88 5.64
N GLN A 91 21.31 -24.79 6.34
CA GLN A 91 22.37 -24.75 7.37
C GLN A 91 21.97 -25.28 8.76
N LEU A 92 20.69 -25.60 9.02
CA LEU A 92 20.23 -26.11 10.32
C LEU A 92 20.03 -27.64 10.36
N MET A 93 20.55 -28.37 9.36
CA MET A 93 20.49 -29.84 9.29
C MET A 93 21.87 -30.50 9.37
N GLY A 94 22.76 -29.98 10.22
CA GLY A 94 24.09 -30.56 10.51
C GLY A 94 24.35 -30.58 12.01
#